data_AF-H0ECH0-F1
#
_entry.id   AF-H0ECH0-F1
#
_cell.length_a   1.000
_cell.length_b   1.000
_cell.length_c   1.000
_cell.angle_alpha   90.00
_cell.angle_beta   90.00
_cell.angle_gamma   90.00
#
_symmetry.space_group_name_H-M   'P 1'
#
loop_
_entity.id
_entity.type
_entity.pdbx_description
1 polymer ?
#
loop_
_entity_poly.entity_id
_entity_poly.type
_entity_poly.pdbx_seq_one_letter_code
_entity_poly.pdbx_strand_id
1 'polypeptide(L)'
;MNTLANHGYLPHDGKNLTKETVVAGLGNGLNFDPVLAGIMWEQAIFVAGPNATAFTLNDLNPHGVLEHDASLSRSDAHFGSNHVFNQTVFDTSKAFFTDETITIRMIADAKVFRQVISRSTNPDYSFSASVENFSLGEMAAPFLALGDKTNGLVNRTLVEFWIVR
;
A
#
# COMPACT_ATOMS: atom_id res chain seq x y z
N MET A 1 4.02 5.57 1.27
CA MET A 1 4.52 6.89 0.81
C MET A 1 4.07 8.04 1.71
N ASN A 2 2.80 8.10 2.15
CA ASN A 2 2.31 9.12 3.10
C ASN A 2 3.23 9.29 4.32
N THR A 3 3.63 8.19 4.98
CA THR A 3 4.58 8.24 6.10
C THR A 3 5.91 8.90 5.73
N LEU A 4 6.45 8.61 4.54
CA LEU A 4 7.72 9.22 4.09
C LEU A 4 7.57 10.73 3.85
N ALA A 5 6.44 11.19 3.31
CA ALA A 5 6.15 12.61 3.15
C ALA A 5 5.93 13.31 4.51
N ASN A 6 5.18 12.67 5.42
CA ASN A 6 4.93 13.17 6.77
C ASN A 6 6.24 13.36 7.56
N HIS A 7 7.24 12.51 7.33
CA HIS A 7 8.53 12.55 8.01
C HIS A 7 9.65 13.26 7.20
N GLY A 8 9.32 13.88 6.05
CA GLY A 8 10.28 14.68 5.27
C GLY A 8 11.31 13.87 4.46
N TYR A 9 11.12 12.56 4.33
CA TYR A 9 11.90 11.72 3.39
C TYR A 9 11.42 11.89 1.94
N LEU A 10 10.16 12.26 1.75
CA LEU A 10 9.60 12.79 0.51
C LEU A 10 9.17 14.24 0.73
N PRO A 11 8.97 15.05 -0.34
CA PRO A 11 8.35 16.35 -0.25
C PRO A 11 7.06 16.30 0.59
N HIS A 12 7.00 17.14 1.63
CA HIS A 12 5.94 17.07 2.64
C HIS A 12 4.54 17.34 2.07
N ASP A 13 4.45 18.13 0.99
CA ASP A 13 3.21 18.40 0.27
C ASP A 13 2.77 17.26 -0.65
N GLY A 14 3.56 16.18 -0.74
CA GLY A 14 3.28 15.02 -1.57
C GLY A 14 3.38 15.29 -3.07
N LYS A 15 4.10 16.34 -3.50
CA LYS A 15 4.22 16.72 -4.91
C LYS A 15 5.62 16.50 -5.46
N ASN A 16 5.74 16.56 -6.79
CA ASN A 16 7.00 16.47 -7.53
C ASN A 16 7.82 15.21 -7.18
N LEU A 17 7.15 14.06 -7.12
CA LEU A 17 7.75 12.76 -6.82
C LEU A 17 8.45 12.20 -8.06
N THR A 18 9.66 12.71 -8.34
CA THR A 18 10.55 12.19 -9.38
C THR A 18 11.13 10.83 -8.99
N LYS A 19 11.71 10.10 -9.95
CA LYS A 19 12.36 8.81 -9.68
C LYS A 19 13.48 8.94 -8.65
N GLU A 20 14.32 9.96 -8.80
CA GLU A 20 15.40 10.27 -7.86
C GLU A 20 14.86 10.52 -6.45
N THR A 21 13.85 11.37 -6.33
CA THR A 21 13.22 11.71 -5.04
C THR A 21 12.63 10.48 -4.36
N VAL A 22 11.91 9.62 -5.10
CA VAL A 22 11.27 8.44 -4.52
C VAL A 22 12.29 7.37 -4.14
N VAL A 23 13.30 7.12 -4.97
CA VAL A 23 14.38 6.18 -4.65
C VAL A 23 15.16 6.64 -3.42
N ALA A 24 15.53 7.93 -3.34
CA ALA A 24 16.21 8.48 -2.18
C ALA A 24 15.34 8.41 -0.91
N GLY A 25 14.06 8.75 -0.99
CA GLY A 25 13.14 8.72 0.13
C GLY A 25 12.91 7.31 0.69
N LEU A 26 12.71 6.33 -0.19
CA LEU A 26 12.56 4.92 0.19
C LEU A 26 13.86 4.34 0.77
N GLY A 27 15.01 4.66 0.17
CA GLY A 27 16.33 4.24 0.66
C GLY A 27 16.65 4.83 2.04
N ASN A 28 16.56 6.15 2.19
CA ASN A 28 16.91 6.83 3.43
C ASN A 28 15.91 6.58 4.57
N GLY A 29 14.63 6.41 4.25
CA GLY A 29 13.58 6.25 5.25
C GLY A 29 13.32 4.81 5.68
N LEU A 30 13.47 3.84 4.76
CA LEU A 30 13.07 2.44 4.98
C LEU A 30 14.13 1.42 4.56
N ASN A 31 15.32 1.88 4.13
CA ASN A 31 16.41 1.00 3.66
C ASN A 31 15.96 0.05 2.53
N PHE A 32 15.17 0.58 1.59
CA PHE A 32 14.76 -0.15 0.40
C PHE A 32 15.92 -0.26 -0.60
N ASP A 33 15.99 -1.40 -1.28
CA ASP A 33 16.89 -1.58 -2.41
C ASP A 33 16.55 -0.58 -3.53
N PRO A 34 17.54 0.10 -4.13
CA PRO A 34 17.29 1.14 -5.11
C PRO A 34 16.66 0.63 -6.41
N VAL A 35 16.92 -0.63 -6.81
CA VAL A 35 16.28 -1.25 -7.98
C VAL A 35 14.80 -1.49 -7.69
N LEU A 36 14.49 -2.07 -6.52
CA LEU A 36 13.10 -2.26 -6.09
C LEU A 36 12.35 -0.92 -5.98
N ALA A 37 12.97 0.09 -5.37
CA ALA A 37 12.39 1.42 -5.26
C ALA A 37 12.14 2.07 -6.64
N GLY A 38 13.03 1.84 -7.60
CA GLY A 38 12.86 2.29 -8.98
C GLY A 38 11.66 1.63 -9.68
N ILE A 39 11.48 0.32 -9.48
CA ILE A 39 10.32 -0.43 -10.03
C ILE A 39 9.01 0.10 -9.43
N MET A 40 8.97 0.35 -8.12
CA MET A 40 7.78 0.93 -7.47
C MET A 40 7.45 2.32 -8.01
N TRP A 41 8.47 3.14 -8.30
CA TRP A 41 8.26 4.44 -8.95
C TRP A 41 7.70 4.28 -10.38
N GLU A 42 8.20 3.33 -11.16
CA GLU A 42 7.73 3.05 -12.53
C GLU A 42 6.26 2.60 -12.56
N GLN A 43 5.82 1.85 -11.56
CA GLN A 43 4.41 1.49 -11.39
C GLN A 43 3.54 2.72 -11.05
N ALA A 44 4.03 3.60 -10.18
CA ALA A 44 3.31 4.80 -9.75
C ALA A 44 3.20 5.87 -10.86
N ILE A 45 4.29 6.15 -11.58
CA ILE A 45 4.32 7.17 -12.63
C ILE A 45 3.41 6.81 -13.81
N PHE A 46 3.19 5.51 -14.06
CA PHE A 46 2.27 5.05 -15.09
C PHE A 46 0.85 5.59 -14.89
N VAL A 47 0.41 5.75 -13.63
CA VAL A 47 -0.91 6.31 -13.28
C VAL A 47 -1.01 7.79 -13.66
N ALA A 48 0.09 8.54 -13.52
CA ALA A 48 0.16 9.96 -13.89
C ALA A 48 0.19 10.19 -15.42
N GLY A 49 0.46 9.14 -16.21
CA GLY A 49 0.35 9.15 -17.67
C GLY A 49 1.68 9.05 -18.42
N PRO A 50 1.63 8.85 -19.75
CA PRO A 50 2.77 8.38 -20.57
C PRO A 50 3.95 9.36 -20.67
N ASN A 51 3.73 10.64 -20.42
CA ASN A 51 4.77 11.69 -20.50
C ASN A 51 5.09 12.29 -19.13
N ALA A 52 4.59 11.69 -18.05
CA ALA A 52 4.85 12.19 -16.71
C ALA A 52 6.32 11.94 -16.31
N THR A 53 6.99 12.97 -15.81
CA THR A 53 8.36 12.90 -15.28
C THR A 53 8.40 12.88 -13.75
N ALA A 54 7.26 13.18 -13.12
CA ALA A 54 7.01 13.09 -11.69
C ALA A 54 5.50 12.89 -11.47
N PHE A 55 5.13 12.38 -10.30
CA PHE A 55 3.72 12.31 -9.87
C PHE A 55 3.53 13.02 -8.52
N THR A 56 2.27 13.18 -8.11
CA THR A 56 1.85 13.60 -6.78
C THR A 56 1.16 12.44 -6.09
N LEU A 57 1.12 12.43 -4.75
CA LEU A 57 0.41 11.37 -4.01
C LEU A 57 -1.06 11.25 -4.43
N ASN A 58 -1.70 12.36 -4.84
CA ASN A 58 -3.08 12.36 -5.31
C ASN A 58 -3.27 11.70 -6.67
N ASP A 59 -2.23 11.65 -7.51
CA ASP A 59 -2.29 10.99 -8.82
C ASP A 59 -2.44 9.47 -8.69
N LEU A 60 -2.27 8.91 -7.49
CA LEU A 60 -2.46 7.49 -7.21
C LEU A 60 -3.90 7.10 -6.85
N ASN A 61 -4.78 8.08 -6.63
CA ASN A 61 -6.17 7.85 -6.23
C ASN A 61 -7.12 7.37 -7.35
N PRO A 62 -6.84 7.53 -8.66
CA PRO A 62 -7.73 7.00 -9.71
C PRO A 62 -7.94 5.49 -9.58
N HIS A 63 -9.21 5.09 -9.50
CA HIS A 63 -9.61 3.70 -9.30
C HIS A 63 -9.36 2.82 -10.52
N GLY A 64 -8.89 1.59 -10.28
CA GLY A 64 -8.78 0.53 -11.29
C GLY A 64 -7.50 0.55 -12.13
N VAL A 65 -6.55 1.46 -11.83
CA VAL A 65 -5.23 1.51 -12.49
C VAL A 65 -4.16 0.89 -11.60
N LEU A 66 -3.98 1.47 -10.41
CA LEU A 66 -3.08 1.01 -9.35
C LEU A 66 -3.85 0.91 -8.04
N GLU A 67 -4.61 1.95 -7.68
CA GLU A 67 -5.63 1.86 -6.63
C GLU A 67 -6.72 0.84 -7.02
N HIS A 68 -7.16 0.07 -6.04
CA HIS A 68 -8.06 -1.06 -6.26
C HIS A 68 -8.93 -1.41 -5.04
N ASP A 69 -10.01 -2.14 -5.33
CA ASP A 69 -10.88 -2.72 -4.33
C ASP A 69 -10.16 -3.75 -3.43
N ALA A 70 -10.80 -4.13 -2.33
CA ALA A 70 -10.26 -5.09 -1.37
C ALA A 70 -8.92 -4.66 -0.74
N SER A 71 -8.77 -3.35 -0.53
CA SER A 71 -7.70 -2.79 0.27
C SER A 71 -7.78 -3.24 1.74
N LEU A 72 -6.63 -3.36 2.41
CA LEU A 72 -6.58 -3.75 3.83
C LEU A 72 -7.14 -2.69 4.79
N SER A 73 -7.15 -1.41 4.39
CA SER A 73 -7.43 -0.30 5.30
C SER A 73 -8.17 0.87 4.67
N ARG A 74 -8.56 0.76 3.39
CA ARG A 74 -9.30 1.78 2.63
C ARG A 74 -10.62 1.17 2.14
N SER A 75 -11.64 2.00 2.00
CA SER A 75 -12.93 1.55 1.44
C SER A 75 -12.79 1.34 -0.06
N ASP A 76 -13.57 0.42 -0.63
CA ASP A 76 -13.68 0.31 -2.08
C ASP A 76 -14.28 1.61 -2.64
N ALA A 77 -13.92 1.97 -3.88
CA ALA A 77 -14.31 3.24 -4.48
C ALA A 77 -15.84 3.40 -4.57
N HIS A 78 -16.58 2.30 -4.73
CA HIS A 78 -18.04 2.27 -4.74
C HIS A 78 -18.66 2.88 -3.47
N PHE A 79 -18.03 2.70 -2.30
CA PHE A 79 -18.58 3.12 -1.00
C PHE A 79 -18.09 4.50 -0.55
N GLY A 80 -17.27 5.19 -1.33
CA GLY A 80 -16.79 6.54 -1.01
C GLY A 80 -15.28 6.71 -1.21
N SER A 81 -14.56 7.13 -0.16
CA SER A 81 -13.13 7.43 -0.28
C SER A 81 -12.27 6.15 -0.32
N ASN A 82 -11.56 5.99 -1.42
CA ASN A 82 -10.62 4.88 -1.69
C ASN A 82 -9.18 5.12 -1.22
N HIS A 83 -8.87 6.30 -0.66
CA HIS A 83 -7.51 6.69 -0.30
C HIS A 83 -7.37 7.15 1.15
N VAL A 84 -8.46 7.57 1.81
CA VAL A 84 -8.47 7.92 3.23
C VAL A 84 -8.54 6.65 4.09
N PHE A 85 -7.75 6.62 5.17
CA PHE A 85 -7.77 5.52 6.13
C PHE A 85 -9.19 5.30 6.68
N ASN A 86 -9.64 4.03 6.68
CA ASN A 86 -10.91 3.62 7.25
C ASN A 86 -10.67 2.59 8.36
N GLN A 87 -10.94 3.00 9.61
CA GLN A 87 -10.76 2.16 10.79
C GLN A 87 -11.63 0.89 10.75
N THR A 88 -12.89 1.00 10.34
CA THR A 88 -13.80 -0.14 10.27
C THR A 88 -13.32 -1.19 9.27
N VAL A 89 -12.81 -0.76 8.11
CA VAL A 89 -12.20 -1.68 7.13
C VAL A 89 -10.95 -2.32 7.73
N PHE A 90 -10.05 -1.52 8.30
CA PHE A 90 -8.80 -2.03 8.85
C PHE A 90 -9.01 -3.00 10.02
N ASP A 91 -10.04 -2.78 10.85
CA ASP A 91 -10.40 -3.70 11.94
C ASP A 91 -10.75 -5.10 11.42
N THR A 92 -11.34 -5.22 10.22
CA THR A 92 -11.61 -6.53 9.61
C THR A 92 -10.33 -7.26 9.17
N SER A 93 -9.31 -6.53 8.69
CA SER A 93 -8.02 -7.12 8.37
C SER A 93 -7.22 -7.46 9.63
N LYS A 94 -7.24 -6.57 10.64
CA LYS A 94 -6.56 -6.74 11.92
C LYS A 94 -7.06 -7.96 12.70
N ALA A 95 -8.30 -8.40 12.47
CA ALA A 95 -8.84 -9.63 13.07
C ALA A 95 -8.00 -10.89 12.75
N PHE A 96 -7.21 -10.87 11.67
CA PHE A 96 -6.31 -11.97 11.29
C PHE A 96 -4.91 -11.87 11.92
N PHE A 97 -4.55 -10.71 12.49
CA PHE A 97 -3.27 -10.50 13.18
C PHE A 97 -3.35 -11.07 14.60
N THR A 98 -3.41 -12.40 14.69
CA THR A 98 -3.80 -13.12 15.92
C THR A 98 -2.71 -13.19 16.98
N ASP A 99 -1.45 -12.88 16.62
CA ASP A 99 -0.28 -12.89 17.50
C ASP A 99 0.42 -11.52 17.57
N GLU A 100 1.35 -11.37 18.51
CA GLU A 100 2.21 -10.18 18.63
C GLU A 100 3.12 -9.98 17.41
N THR A 101 3.42 -11.07 16.70
CA THR A 101 4.19 -11.06 15.46
C THR A 101 3.30 -11.53 14.32
N ILE A 102 3.11 -10.66 13.33
CA ILE A 102 2.36 -10.97 12.12
C ILE A 102 3.22 -11.85 11.21
N THR A 103 2.64 -12.93 10.71
CA THR A 103 3.24 -13.80 9.69
C THR A 103 2.71 -13.46 8.30
N ILE A 104 3.43 -13.88 7.25
CA ILE A 104 2.94 -13.78 5.85
C ILE A 104 1.54 -14.38 5.72
N ARG A 105 1.28 -15.51 6.38
CA ARG A 105 0.00 -16.21 6.31
C ARG A 105 -1.15 -15.34 6.84
N MET A 106 -0.94 -14.63 7.94
CA MET A 106 -1.96 -13.75 8.51
C MET A 106 -2.34 -12.59 7.57
N ILE A 107 -1.36 -11.98 6.88
CA ILE A 107 -1.64 -10.93 5.89
C ILE A 107 -2.37 -11.52 4.67
N ALA A 108 -1.96 -12.70 4.20
CA ALA A 108 -2.61 -13.37 3.08
C ALA A 108 -4.08 -13.71 3.40
N ASP A 109 -4.36 -14.27 4.57
CA ASP A 109 -5.73 -14.58 5.00
C ASP A 109 -6.58 -13.30 5.12
N ALA A 110 -6.00 -12.21 5.65
CA ALA A 110 -6.66 -10.90 5.69
C ALA A 110 -7.00 -10.38 4.28
N LYS A 111 -6.07 -10.48 3.32
CA LYS A 111 -6.27 -10.04 1.94
C LYS A 111 -7.37 -10.84 1.25
N VAL A 112 -7.34 -12.17 1.39
CA VAL A 112 -8.38 -13.06 0.83
C VAL A 112 -9.74 -12.72 1.43
N PHE A 113 -9.82 -12.50 2.74
CA PHE A 113 -11.06 -12.07 3.38
C PHE A 113 -11.57 -10.74 2.81
N ARG A 114 -10.70 -9.74 2.66
CA ARG A 114 -11.06 -8.45 2.07
C ARG A 114 -11.58 -8.61 0.64
N GLN A 115 -10.97 -9.47 -0.18
CA GLN A 115 -11.44 -9.77 -1.54
C GLN A 115 -12.81 -10.43 -1.55
N VAL A 116 -13.05 -11.40 -0.67
CA VAL A 116 -14.35 -12.10 -0.56
C VAL A 116 -15.46 -11.13 -0.15
N ILE A 117 -15.24 -10.32 0.88
CA ILE A 117 -16.23 -9.34 1.35
C ILE A 117 -16.48 -8.24 0.33
N SER A 118 -15.40 -7.70 -0.25
CA SER A 118 -15.50 -6.69 -1.30
C SER A 118 -16.33 -7.22 -2.47
N ARG A 119 -16.02 -8.42 -3.00
CA ARG A 119 -16.77 -9.04 -4.08
C ARG A 119 -18.22 -9.37 -3.73
N SER A 120 -18.54 -9.68 -2.47
CA SER A 120 -19.90 -10.04 -2.07
C SER A 120 -20.79 -8.85 -1.75
N THR A 121 -20.20 -7.67 -1.50
CA THR A 121 -20.94 -6.47 -1.06
C THR A 121 -20.85 -5.31 -2.04
N ASN A 122 -19.79 -5.22 -2.83
CA ASN A 122 -19.60 -4.20 -3.86
C ASN A 122 -20.14 -4.70 -5.21
N PRO A 123 -21.25 -4.14 -5.72
CA PRO A 123 -21.79 -4.53 -7.03
C PRO A 123 -20.87 -4.14 -8.20
N ASP A 124 -19.96 -3.19 -7.99
CA ASP A 124 -18.99 -2.70 -8.97
C ASP A 124 -17.59 -3.29 -8.74
N TYR A 125 -17.48 -4.39 -7.99
CA TYR A 125 -16.20 -5.02 -7.63
C TYR A 125 -15.28 -5.21 -8.84
N SER A 126 -14.07 -4.65 -8.74
CA SER A 126 -13.03 -4.78 -9.76
C SER A 126 -11.69 -5.15 -9.14
N PHE A 127 -11.12 -6.24 -9.64
CA PHE A 127 -9.78 -6.71 -9.25
C PHE A 127 -9.11 -7.39 -10.43
N SER A 128 -8.45 -6.61 -11.27
CA SER A 128 -7.79 -7.08 -12.50
C SER A 128 -6.46 -7.79 -12.19
N ALA A 129 -5.95 -8.56 -13.16
CA ALA A 129 -4.66 -9.25 -13.02
C ALA A 129 -3.47 -8.28 -12.83
N SER A 130 -3.54 -7.07 -13.41
CA SER A 130 -2.49 -6.05 -13.21
C SER A 130 -2.48 -5.52 -11.78
N VAL A 131 -3.68 -5.25 -11.24
CA VAL A 131 -3.91 -4.84 -9.85
C VAL A 131 -3.49 -5.95 -8.87
N GLU A 132 -3.76 -7.21 -9.19
CA GLU A 132 -3.38 -8.35 -8.34
C GLU A 132 -1.88 -8.42 -8.11
N ASN A 133 -1.08 -8.30 -9.17
CA ASN A 133 0.38 -8.29 -9.08
C ASN A 133 0.89 -7.15 -8.18
N PHE A 134 0.28 -5.96 -8.30
CA PHE A 134 0.62 -4.82 -7.45
C PHE A 134 0.26 -5.11 -5.98
N SER A 135 -0.95 -5.63 -5.74
CA SER A 135 -1.44 -5.89 -4.38
C SER A 135 -0.61 -6.95 -3.64
N LEU A 136 -0.07 -7.95 -4.35
CA LEU A 136 0.88 -8.90 -3.77
C LEU A 136 2.14 -8.20 -3.23
N GLY A 137 2.64 -7.19 -3.96
CA GLY A 137 3.74 -6.34 -3.50
C GLY A 137 3.39 -5.54 -2.25
N GLU A 138 2.16 -5.00 -2.17
CA GLU A 138 1.68 -4.31 -0.97
C GLU A 138 1.62 -5.24 0.25
N MET A 139 1.23 -6.50 0.07
CA MET A 139 1.17 -7.49 1.16
C MET A 139 2.57 -7.81 1.71
N ALA A 140 3.61 -7.68 0.89
CA ALA A 140 5.00 -7.84 1.32
C ALA A 140 5.55 -6.61 2.06
N ALA A 141 4.96 -5.43 1.86
CA ALA A 141 5.52 -4.15 2.32
C ALA A 141 5.76 -4.07 3.84
N PRO A 142 4.87 -4.56 4.73
CA PRO A 142 5.13 -4.54 6.18
C PRO A 142 6.40 -5.29 6.57
N PHE A 143 6.68 -6.42 5.93
CA PHE A 143 7.89 -7.21 6.19
C PHE A 143 9.14 -6.52 5.63
N LEU A 144 9.04 -5.93 4.44
CA LEU A 144 10.16 -5.23 3.81
C LEU A 144 10.53 -3.92 4.52
N ALA A 145 9.55 -3.21 5.06
CA ALA A 145 9.74 -1.91 5.68
C ALA A 145 10.03 -2.00 7.19
N LEU A 146 9.39 -2.93 7.91
CA LEU A 146 9.35 -2.93 9.38
C LEU A 146 9.74 -4.28 10.00
N GLY A 147 9.99 -5.31 9.20
CA GLY A 147 10.07 -6.69 9.66
C GLY A 147 11.37 -7.41 9.33
N ASP A 148 11.39 -8.69 9.72
CA ASP A 148 12.38 -9.68 9.33
C ASP A 148 12.02 -10.23 7.94
N LYS A 149 12.79 -9.78 6.94
CA LYS A 149 12.62 -10.16 5.53
C LYS A 149 12.92 -11.63 5.27
N THR A 150 13.77 -12.26 6.09
CA THR A 150 14.20 -13.65 5.90
C THR A 150 13.14 -14.62 6.44
N ASN A 151 12.60 -14.33 7.62
CA ASN A 151 11.62 -15.21 8.26
C ASN A 151 10.17 -14.84 7.96
N GLY A 152 9.91 -13.68 7.34
CA GLY A 152 8.55 -13.25 6.99
C GLY A 152 7.73 -12.89 8.23
N LEU A 153 8.35 -12.15 9.15
CA LEU A 153 7.78 -11.79 10.46
C LEU A 153 7.84 -10.28 10.66
N VAL A 154 6.79 -9.68 11.22
CA VAL A 154 6.78 -8.25 11.56
C VAL A 154 6.02 -7.99 12.86
N ASN A 155 6.52 -7.08 13.69
CA ASN A 155 5.87 -6.72 14.95
C ASN A 155 4.50 -6.08 14.67
N ARG A 156 3.45 -6.63 15.27
CA ARG A 156 2.06 -6.20 15.06
C ARG A 156 1.85 -4.72 15.41
N THR A 157 2.38 -4.27 16.54
CA THR A 157 2.22 -2.88 17.01
C THR A 157 2.85 -1.89 16.03
N LEU A 158 3.97 -2.23 15.39
CA LEU A 158 4.59 -1.39 14.36
C LEU A 158 3.69 -1.28 13.12
N VAL A 159 3.10 -2.38 12.66
CA VAL A 159 2.19 -2.37 11.50
C VAL A 159 0.93 -1.59 11.79
N GLU A 160 0.32 -1.79 12.97
CA GLU A 160 -0.86 -1.04 13.38
C GLU A 160 -0.57 0.46 13.49
N PHE A 161 0.56 0.83 14.10
CA PHE A 161 0.97 2.23 14.17
C PHE A 161 1.18 2.82 12.77
N TRP A 162 1.89 2.12 11.89
CA TRP A 162 2.21 2.58 10.55
C TRP A 162 0.98 2.78 9.65
N ILE A 163 -0.04 1.93 9.79
CA ILE A 163 -1.26 2.05 8.97
C ILE A 163 -2.20 3.15 9.50
N VAL A 164 -2.24 3.37 10.81
CA VAL A 164 -3.18 4.29 11.47
C VAL A 164 -2.66 5.73 11.57
N ARG A 165 -1.35 5.95 11.51
CA ARG A 165 -0.70 7.28 11.72
C ARG A 165 -0.02 7.79 10.45
#